data_AF-A0A447N2L9-F1
#
_entry.id   AF-A0A447N2L9-F1
#
_cell.length_a   1.000
_cell.length_b   1.000
_cell.length_c   1.000
_cell.angle_alpha   90.00
_cell.angle_beta   90.00
_cell.angle_gamma   90.00
#
_symmetry.space_group_name_H-M   'P 1'
#
loop_
_entity.id
_entity.type
_entity.pdbx_description
1 polymer ?
#
loop_
_entity_poly.entity_id
_entity_poly.type
_entity_poly.pdbx_seq_one_letter_code
_entity_poly.pdbx_strand_id
1 'polypeptide(L)' 'MSSRIDRDVINALIAGHFADPFSVLGMHQTQAGLEVRALLPDATDVMGD' A
#
# COMPACT_ATOMS: atom_id res chain seq x y z
N MET A 1 6.05 -16.72 -2.60
CA MET A 1 4.72 -16.25 -3.05
C MET A 1 4.82 -14.76 -3.31
N SER A 2 4.38 -14.26 -4.46
CA SER A 2 4.35 -12.81 -4.73
C SER A 2 3.10 -12.24 -4.08
N SER A 3 3.27 -11.45 -3.02
CA SER A 3 2.23 -10.61 -2.41
C SER A 3 1.83 -9.55 -3.43
N ARG A 4 0.79 -9.81 -4.23
CA ARG A 4 0.21 -8.81 -5.13
C ARG A 4 -1.09 -8.35 -4.50
N ILE A 5 -1.15 -7.07 -4.16
CA ILE A 5 -2.40 -6.44 -3.74
C ILE A 5 -3.36 -6.48 -4.93
N ASP A 6 -4.61 -6.86 -4.64
CA ASP A 6 -5.64 -6.98 -5.67
C ASP A 6 -5.92 -5.61 -6.31
N ARG A 7 -6.23 -5.61 -7.61
CA ARG A 7 -6.41 -4.37 -8.37
C ARG A 7 -7.62 -3.59 -7.89
N ASP A 8 -8.67 -4.27 -7.47
CA ASP A 8 -9.87 -3.64 -6.93
C ASP A 8 -9.59 -2.92 -5.61
N VAL A 9 -8.70 -3.47 -4.77
CA VAL A 9 -8.25 -2.83 -3.53
C VAL A 9 -7.46 -1.57 -3.83
N ILE A 10 -6.56 -1.60 -4.83
CA ILE A 10 -5.80 -0.41 -5.27
C ILE A 10 -6.76 0.69 -5.76
N ASN A 11 -7.73 0.33 -6.60
CA ASN A 11 -8.69 1.30 -7.13
C ASN A 11 -9.57 1.90 -6.02
N ALA A 12 -10.03 1.09 -5.06
CA ALA A 12 -10.81 1.57 -3.93
C ALA A 12 -10.00 2.52 -3.02
N LEU A 13 -8.70 2.25 -2.82
CA LEU A 13 -7.79 3.12 -2.08
C LEU A 13 -7.62 4.47 -2.77
N ILE A 14 -7.37 4.48 -4.09
CA ILE A 14 -7.21 5.71 -4.87
C ILE A 14 -8.50 6.52 -4.87
N ALA A 15 -9.67 5.86 -4.94
CA ALA A 15 -10.97 6.52 -4.92
C ALA A 15 -11.40 7.01 -3.51
N GLY A 16 -10.65 6.71 -2.45
CA GLY A 16 -11.04 7.04 -1.07
C GLY A 16 -12.23 6.24 -0.55
N HIS A 17 -12.56 5.10 -1.18
CA HIS A 17 -13.71 4.25 -0.85
C HIS A 17 -13.35 2.98 -0.09
N PHE A 18 -12.07 2.80 0.27
CA PHE A 18 -11.63 1.65 1.04
C PHE A 18 -11.83 1.89 2.53
N ALA A 19 -12.64 1.05 3.16
CA ALA A 19 -13.11 1.27 4.54
C ALA A 19 -11.99 1.25 5.58
N ASP A 20 -10.92 0.47 5.35
CA ASP A 20 -9.77 0.40 6.25
C ASP A 20 -8.44 0.52 5.50
N PRO A 21 -8.00 1.73 5.14
CA PRO A 21 -6.77 1.92 4.36
C PRO A 21 -5.51 1.42 5.08
N PHE A 22 -5.50 1.32 6.41
CA PHE A 22 -4.33 0.90 7.18
C PHE A 22 -4.10 -0.63 7.20
N SER A 23 -5.11 -1.45 6.89
CA SER A 23 -4.87 -2.87 6.58
C SER A 23 -3.94 -3.06 5.37
N VAL A 24 -3.83 -2.05 4.51
CA VAL A 24 -3.00 -2.10 3.29
C VAL A 24 -1.83 -1.13 3.34
N LEU A 25 -2.00 0.08 3.86
CA LEU A 25 -0.98 1.11 3.94
C LEU A 25 -0.20 1.04 5.26
N GLY A 26 0.98 1.64 5.31
CA GLY A 26 1.86 1.65 6.46
C GLY A 26 2.80 0.44 6.51
N MET A 27 3.24 0.13 7.72
CA MET A 27 4.23 -0.90 8.02
C MET A 27 3.55 -2.23 8.34
N HIS A 28 3.95 -3.30 7.63
CA HIS A 28 3.39 -4.64 7.78
C HIS A 28 4.50 -5.68 7.92
N GLN A 29 4.46 -6.47 8.98
CA GLN A 29 5.34 -7.63 9.12
C GLN A 29 4.86 -8.76 8.22
N THR A 30 5.76 -9.29 7.41
CA THR A 30 5.48 -10.43 6.51
C THR A 30 6.54 -11.51 6.69
N GLN A 31 6.32 -12.67 6.05
CA GLN A 31 7.32 -13.73 6.00
C GLN A 31 8.62 -13.30 5.28
N ALA A 32 8.58 -12.24 4.47
CA ALA A 32 9.74 -11.67 3.79
C ALA A 32 10.40 -10.52 4.57
N GLY A 33 9.86 -10.16 5.76
CA GLY A 33 10.31 -9.03 6.56
C GLY A 33 9.30 -7.89 6.58
N LEU A 34 9.77 -6.69 6.94
CA LEU A 34 8.94 -5.49 7.03
C LEU A 34 8.65 -4.93 5.63
N GLU A 35 7.37 -4.91 5.25
CA GLU A 35 6.89 -4.19 4.08
C GLU A 35 6.40 -2.79 4.48
N VAL A 36 6.78 -1.78 3.70
CA VAL A 36 6.30 -0.40 3.86
C VAL A 36 5.49 -0.02 2.62
N ARG A 37 4.22 0.35 2.81
CA ARG A 37 3.28 0.68 1.73
C ARG A 37 2.75 2.10 1.90
N ALA A 38 2.90 2.93 0.88
CA ALA A 38 2.42 4.31 0.87
C ALA A 38 1.56 4.57 -0.37
N LEU A 39 0.50 5.37 -0.19
CA LEU A 39 -0.29 5.91 -1.30
C LEU A 39 0.10 7.38 -1.48
N LEU A 40 0.77 7.67 -2.60
CA LEU A 40 1.28 8.99 -2.93
C LEU A 40 0.79 9.36 -4.35
N PRO A 41 -0.40 9.97 -4.49
CA PRO A 41 -1.05 10.18 -5.79
C PRO A 41 -0.26 11.12 -6.73
N ASP A 42 0.58 12.00 -6.18
CA ASP A 42 1.36 13.00 -6.93
C ASP A 42 2.88 12.85 -6.73
N ALA A 43 3.37 11.70 -6.25
CA ALA A 43 4.80 11.51 -6.04
C ALA A 43 5.54 11.32 -7.37
N THR A 44 6.58 12.13 -7.59
CA THR A 44 7.63 11.89 -8.59
C THR A 44 8.75 10.99 -8.07
N ASP A 45 8.92 10.89 -6.74
CA ASP A 45 9.85 9.98 -6.07
C ASP A 45 9.36 9.68 -4.64
N VAL A 46 9.77 8.54 -4.08
CA VAL A 46 9.51 8.17 -2.68
C VAL A 46 10.85 8.13 -1.95
N MET A 47 11.22 9.25 -1.34
CA MET A 47 12.49 9.34 -0.60
C MET A 47 12.40 8.50 0.69
N GLY A 48 13.15 7.40 0.71
CA GLY A 48 13.56 6.69 1.92
C GLY A 48 15.06 6.88 2.11
N ASP A 49 15.50 7.14 3.34
CA ASP A 49 16.93 7.13 3.69
C ASP A 49 17.55 5.74 3.41
#